data_AF-Q1YWF7-F1
#
_entry.id   AF-Q1YWF7-F1
#
_cell.length_a   1.000
_cell.length_b   1.000
_cell.length_c   1.000
_cell.angle_alpha   90.00
_cell.angle_beta   90.00
_cell.angle_gamma   90.00
#
_symmetry.space_group_name_H-M   'P 1'
#
loop_
_entity.id
_entity.type
_entity.pdbx_description
1 polymer ?
#
loop_
_entity_poly.entity_id
_entity_poly.type
_entity_poly.pdbx_seq_one_letter_code
_entity_poly.pdbx_strand_id
1 'polypeptide(L)'
;MQDHFNFCQHIFGSNLSKIYENVGLTILSFDDSKGDSYQVKLCAGGSREGSLGLQLKDAQNRTIYSLSCHVSTRPKTIFYIGSVQGPSDDIEDRNDVIKLLTRSVHGLRTKALMLEVALMLAKILGVDEVHGISNKAHIYQALRYVGSKRKSVTFDYNDLWEEYGAEVLNKYFYKIPLHPLRKDPTTLKKTKRRLYVKRYQWLEDSEQAVMKSLCALSTNLDFIAHLTSMIKIEEPHIEDAQGNTAKVTTSINVSVTPNMVKKDIIKMSTKVA
;
A
#
# COMPACT_ATOMS: atom_id res chain seq x y z
N MET A 1 -13.47 16.18 3.58
CA MET A 1 -13.76 15.15 4.60
C MET A 1 -14.99 14.31 4.25
N GLN A 2 -16.17 14.87 4.01
CA GLN A 2 -17.35 14.07 3.60
C GLN A 2 -17.09 13.22 2.34
N ASP A 3 -16.43 13.80 1.34
CA ASP A 3 -16.12 13.12 0.07
C ASP A 3 -15.22 11.91 0.27
N HIS A 4 -14.26 12.00 1.18
CA HIS A 4 -13.38 10.91 1.53
C HIS A 4 -14.14 9.73 2.13
N PHE A 5 -15.00 9.99 3.11
CA PHE A 5 -15.80 8.95 3.75
C PHE A 5 -16.78 8.32 2.77
N ASN A 6 -17.42 9.12 1.91
CA ASN A 6 -18.31 8.60 0.87
C ASN A 6 -17.55 7.70 -0.10
N PHE A 7 -16.34 8.11 -0.51
CA PHE A 7 -15.47 7.31 -1.37
C PHE A 7 -15.10 5.98 -0.69
N CYS A 8 -14.60 6.02 0.55
CA CYS A 8 -14.24 4.81 1.28
C CYS A 8 -15.47 3.92 1.57
N GLN A 9 -16.63 4.50 1.90
CA GLN A 9 -17.89 3.76 2.08
C GLN A 9 -18.32 3.10 0.77
N HIS A 10 -18.15 3.77 -0.37
CA HIS A 10 -18.48 3.21 -1.66
C HIS A 10 -17.60 2.00 -2.00
N ILE A 11 -16.32 2.00 -1.61
CA ILE A 11 -15.39 0.88 -1.88
C ILE A 11 -15.53 -0.25 -0.85
N PHE A 12 -15.49 0.07 0.44
CA PHE A 12 -15.40 -0.93 1.52
C PHE A 12 -16.76 -1.30 2.13
N GLY A 13 -17.79 -0.46 1.95
CA GLY A 13 -19.13 -0.63 2.52
C GLY A 13 -19.11 -1.03 3.99
N SER A 14 -19.62 -2.22 4.33
CA SER A 14 -19.68 -2.65 5.73
C SER A 14 -18.31 -2.90 6.37
N ASN A 15 -17.25 -3.08 5.56
CA ASN A 15 -15.88 -3.19 6.08
C ASN A 15 -15.24 -1.82 6.39
N LEU A 16 -15.92 -0.70 6.08
CA LEU A 16 -15.41 0.63 6.42
C LEU A 16 -15.16 0.79 7.92
N SER A 17 -16.08 0.30 8.77
CA SER A 17 -15.94 0.45 10.21
C SER A 17 -14.66 -0.20 10.72
N LYS A 18 -14.24 -1.36 10.16
CA LYS A 18 -13.01 -2.07 10.52
C LYS A 18 -11.73 -1.29 10.20
N ILE A 19 -11.77 -0.36 9.26
CA ILE A 19 -10.64 0.54 8.97
C ILE A 19 -10.47 1.53 10.12
N TYR A 20 -11.58 2.07 10.65
CA TYR A 20 -11.56 3.13 11.66
C TYR A 20 -11.68 2.65 13.11
N GLU A 21 -12.16 1.44 13.32
CA GLU A 21 -12.05 0.68 14.57
C GLU A 21 -10.64 0.05 14.59
N ASN A 22 -9.93 0.09 15.73
CA ASN A 22 -8.47 -0.14 15.89
C ASN A 22 -7.84 -1.45 15.31
N VAL A 23 -8.59 -2.26 14.57
CA VAL A 23 -8.17 -3.51 13.92
C VAL A 23 -7.41 -3.24 12.61
N GLY A 24 -7.96 -2.36 11.75
CA GLY A 24 -7.51 -2.16 10.38
C GLY A 24 -7.76 -3.37 9.46
N LEU A 25 -7.55 -3.20 8.16
CA LEU A 25 -7.67 -4.24 7.15
C LEU A 25 -6.30 -4.55 6.53
N THR A 26 -5.84 -5.80 6.60
CA THR A 26 -4.58 -6.18 5.95
C THR A 26 -4.76 -6.20 4.43
N ILE A 27 -3.94 -5.41 3.72
CA ILE A 27 -3.95 -5.32 2.26
C ILE A 27 -2.71 -5.93 1.60
N LEU A 28 -1.64 -6.15 2.37
CA LEU A 28 -0.42 -6.82 1.89
C LEU A 28 0.19 -7.59 3.05
N SER A 29 0.66 -8.80 2.78
CA SER A 29 1.45 -9.60 3.72
C SER A 29 2.68 -10.12 2.98
N PHE A 30 3.83 -10.11 3.64
CA PHE A 30 5.07 -10.65 3.09
C PHE A 30 6.01 -11.04 4.22
N ASP A 31 6.91 -11.98 3.94
CA ASP A 31 7.92 -12.40 4.89
C ASP A 31 9.29 -11.80 4.52
N ASP A 32 10.11 -11.61 5.53
CA ASP A 32 11.48 -11.18 5.32
C ASP A 32 12.44 -12.35 5.04
N SER A 33 13.71 -12.02 4.74
CA SER A 33 14.74 -13.01 4.45
C SER A 33 15.07 -14.01 5.58
N LYS A 34 14.54 -13.80 6.80
CA LYS A 34 14.67 -14.70 7.95
C LYS A 34 13.36 -15.45 8.26
N GLY A 35 12.27 -15.15 7.54
CA GLY A 35 10.95 -15.75 7.74
C GLY A 35 10.06 -15.00 8.73
N ASP A 36 10.47 -13.80 9.20
CA ASP A 36 9.59 -12.97 10.03
C ASP A 36 8.53 -12.30 9.15
N SER A 37 7.29 -12.31 9.60
CA SER A 37 6.15 -11.84 8.82
C SER A 37 5.84 -10.36 9.03
N TYR A 38 5.48 -9.67 7.96
CA TYR A 38 5.09 -8.27 7.94
C TYR A 38 3.75 -8.10 7.24
N GLN A 39 3.01 -7.08 7.68
CA GLN A 39 1.71 -6.75 7.12
C GLN A 39 1.60 -5.25 6.87
N VAL A 40 1.05 -4.86 5.72
CA VAL A 40 0.55 -3.50 5.51
C VAL A 40 -0.95 -3.49 5.74
N LYS A 41 -1.39 -2.67 6.68
CA LYS A 41 -2.79 -2.50 7.05
C LYS A 41 -3.33 -1.14 6.62
N LEU A 42 -4.55 -1.15 6.11
CA LEU A 42 -5.40 0.01 5.93
C LEU A 42 -6.11 0.32 7.25
N CYS A 43 -5.93 1.52 7.79
CA CYS A 43 -6.48 1.92 9.08
C CYS A 43 -6.91 3.38 9.10
N ALA A 44 -7.42 3.87 10.23
CA ALA A 44 -7.54 5.29 10.49
C ALA A 44 -6.17 5.97 10.43
N GLY A 45 -6.10 7.13 9.78
CA GLY A 45 -4.95 8.03 9.82
C GLY A 45 -4.77 8.69 11.19
N GLY A 46 -3.66 9.43 11.35
CA GLY A 46 -3.35 10.14 12.59
C GLY A 46 -4.46 11.09 13.07
N SER A 47 -4.54 11.30 14.39
CA SER A 47 -5.67 11.93 15.09
C SER A 47 -6.19 13.24 14.47
N ARG A 48 -7.53 13.29 14.36
CA ARG A 48 -8.46 14.45 14.18
C ARG A 48 -9.14 14.68 12.84
N GLU A 49 -8.96 13.86 11.81
CA GLU A 49 -9.62 14.15 10.51
C GLU A 49 -10.11 12.94 9.69
N GLY A 50 -10.32 11.77 10.30
CA GLY A 50 -11.00 10.67 9.59
C GLY A 50 -10.30 10.22 8.29
N SER A 51 -9.00 10.49 8.18
CA SER A 51 -8.19 10.15 7.03
C SER A 51 -7.90 8.65 6.98
N LEU A 52 -7.47 8.18 5.82
CA LEU A 52 -7.00 6.83 5.60
C LEU A 52 -5.54 6.73 6.00
N GLY A 53 -5.12 5.56 6.48
CA GLY A 53 -3.75 5.30 6.90
C GLY A 53 -3.27 3.97 6.36
N LEU A 54 -1.97 3.91 6.05
CA LEU A 54 -1.23 2.68 5.82
C LEU A 54 -0.25 2.46 6.96
N GLN A 55 -0.32 1.31 7.61
CA GLN A 55 0.61 0.91 8.67
C GLN A 55 1.35 -0.36 8.26
N LEU A 56 2.67 -0.27 8.15
CA LEU A 56 3.54 -1.44 8.07
C LEU A 56 3.80 -1.94 9.49
N LYS A 57 3.39 -3.18 9.77
CA LYS A 57 3.55 -3.84 11.07
C LYS A 57 4.38 -5.10 10.95
N ASP A 58 5.12 -5.42 12.00
CA ASP A 58 5.80 -6.70 12.15
C ASP A 58 4.89 -7.76 12.78
N ALA A 59 5.44 -8.97 12.98
CA ALA A 59 4.76 -10.10 13.59
C ALA A 59 4.31 -9.84 15.04
N GLN A 60 4.96 -8.91 15.76
CA GLN A 60 4.59 -8.48 17.10
C GLN A 60 3.54 -7.34 17.07
N ASN A 61 2.99 -7.01 15.90
CA ASN A 61 2.04 -5.92 15.68
C ASN A 61 2.59 -4.54 16.05
N ARG A 62 3.92 -4.39 16.13
CA ARG A 62 4.60 -3.09 16.28
C ARG A 62 4.52 -2.34 14.97
N THR A 63 4.25 -1.04 15.03
CA THR A 63 4.14 -0.22 13.82
C THR A 63 5.52 0.28 13.40
N ILE A 64 6.05 -0.28 12.32
CA ILE A 64 7.38 0.07 11.80
C ILE A 64 7.33 1.35 10.97
N TYR A 65 6.28 1.52 10.16
CA TYR A 65 6.05 2.78 9.41
C TYR A 65 4.55 3.07 9.34
N SER A 66 4.23 4.36 9.28
CA SER A 66 2.87 4.85 9.01
C SER A 66 2.86 5.86 7.87
N LEU A 67 1.84 5.84 7.04
CA LEU A 67 1.56 6.84 6.02
C LEU A 67 0.10 7.29 6.16
N SER A 68 -0.15 8.59 6.25
CA SER A 68 -1.52 9.14 6.27
C SER A 68 -1.90 9.67 4.89
N CYS A 69 -3.10 9.36 4.43
CA CYS A 69 -3.62 9.78 3.13
C CYS A 69 -5.11 10.16 3.18
N HIS A 70 -5.54 10.94 2.19
CA HIS A 70 -6.92 11.40 2.05
C HIS A 70 -7.32 11.40 0.58
N VAL A 71 -8.57 11.06 0.28
CA VAL A 71 -9.11 11.09 -1.09
C VAL A 71 -10.11 12.23 -1.22
N SER A 72 -9.87 13.13 -2.18
CA SER A 72 -10.89 14.07 -2.66
C SER A 72 -11.45 13.53 -3.96
N THR A 73 -12.76 13.63 -4.19
CA THR A 73 -13.40 13.18 -5.44
C THR A 73 -13.83 14.33 -6.34
N ARG A 74 -13.57 15.59 -5.93
CA ARG A 74 -13.99 16.79 -6.66
C ARG A 74 -12.84 17.79 -6.78
N PRO A 75 -12.63 18.38 -7.98
CA PRO A 75 -13.29 18.10 -9.26
C PRO A 75 -12.82 16.78 -9.94
N LYS A 76 -11.74 16.18 -9.42
CA LYS A 76 -11.18 14.89 -9.84
C LYS A 76 -10.92 14.03 -8.60
N THR A 77 -10.69 12.74 -8.79
CA THR A 77 -10.28 11.84 -7.72
C THR A 77 -8.80 12.00 -7.45
N ILE A 78 -8.44 12.69 -6.36
CA ILE A 78 -7.06 12.98 -5.98
C ILE A 78 -6.73 12.28 -4.66
N PHE A 79 -5.64 11.51 -4.67
CA PHE A 79 -5.08 10.85 -3.51
C PHE A 79 -3.96 11.69 -2.90
N TYR A 80 -4.24 12.30 -1.75
CA TYR A 80 -3.28 13.13 -1.02
C TYR A 80 -2.49 12.28 -0.03
N ILE A 81 -1.16 12.41 -0.03
CA ILE A 81 -0.25 11.84 0.97
C ILE A 81 0.19 12.94 1.91
N GLY A 82 -0.29 12.88 3.16
CA GLY A 82 -0.12 13.92 4.18
C GLY A 82 1.03 13.67 5.16
N SER A 83 1.46 12.43 5.34
CA SER A 83 2.65 12.13 6.15
C SER A 83 3.23 10.77 5.83
N VAL A 84 4.53 10.60 6.09
CA VAL A 84 5.22 9.31 6.15
C VAL A 84 6.10 9.35 7.39
N GLN A 85 5.85 8.44 8.33
CA GLN A 85 6.47 8.43 9.65
C GLN A 85 7.16 7.07 9.84
N GLY A 86 8.44 7.14 10.24
CA GLY A 86 9.25 5.96 10.55
C GLY A 86 8.90 5.32 11.89
N PRO A 87 9.69 4.31 12.30
CA PRO A 87 9.41 3.58 13.52
C PRO A 87 9.46 4.52 14.70
N SER A 88 8.52 4.32 15.62
CA SER A 88 8.47 5.04 16.88
C SER A 88 9.72 4.74 17.72
N ASP A 89 10.06 5.68 18.60
CA ASP A 89 11.29 5.60 19.41
C ASP A 89 11.28 4.46 20.45
N ASP A 90 10.12 3.81 20.66
CA ASP A 90 9.94 2.62 21.49
C ASP A 90 10.38 1.30 20.84
N ILE A 91 10.73 1.33 19.55
CA ILE A 91 11.33 0.18 18.85
C ILE A 91 12.85 0.23 19.02
N GLU A 92 13.36 -0.45 20.06
CA GLU A 92 14.78 -0.47 20.41
C GLU A 92 15.68 -0.97 19.25
N ASP A 93 15.21 -1.96 18.49
CA ASP A 93 15.92 -2.60 17.38
C ASP A 93 15.64 -1.97 16.00
N ARG A 94 15.09 -0.74 15.96
CA ARG A 94 14.57 -0.11 14.73
C ARG A 94 15.53 -0.12 13.54
N ASN A 95 16.83 0.07 13.77
CA ASN A 95 17.82 0.14 12.70
C ASN A 95 18.01 -1.22 12.04
N ASP A 96 17.98 -2.30 12.82
CA ASP A 96 18.18 -3.64 12.32
C ASP A 96 16.91 -4.16 11.63
N VAL A 97 15.73 -3.82 12.15
CA VAL A 97 14.45 -4.02 11.47
C VAL A 97 14.42 -3.32 10.11
N ILE A 98 14.81 -2.04 10.03
CA ILE A 98 14.86 -1.29 8.76
C ILE A 98 15.84 -1.92 7.76
N LYS A 99 17.04 -2.31 8.20
CA LYS A 99 18.04 -2.95 7.33
C LYS A 99 17.53 -4.29 6.80
N LEU A 100 16.92 -5.09 7.67
CA LEU A 100 16.39 -6.40 7.32
C LEU A 100 15.24 -6.27 6.32
N LEU A 101 14.27 -5.40 6.59
CA LEU A 101 13.19 -5.06 5.67
C LEU A 101 13.74 -4.62 4.31
N THR A 102 14.65 -3.65 4.30
CA THR A 102 15.25 -3.12 3.06
C THR A 102 15.91 -4.23 2.24
N ARG A 103 16.60 -5.18 2.89
CA ARG A 103 17.20 -6.33 2.20
C ARG A 103 16.15 -7.26 1.61
N SER A 104 15.09 -7.53 2.36
CA SER A 104 14.02 -8.45 1.99
C SER A 104 13.21 -7.93 0.80
N VAL A 105 12.95 -6.62 0.74
CA VAL A 105 12.33 -5.97 -0.42
C VAL A 105 13.35 -5.49 -1.45
N HIS A 106 14.41 -6.28 -1.65
CA HIS A 106 15.40 -6.10 -2.72
C HIS A 106 16.05 -4.71 -2.79
N GLY A 107 16.44 -4.19 -1.63
CA GLY A 107 17.12 -2.91 -1.47
C GLY A 107 16.20 -1.69 -1.64
N LEU A 108 14.88 -1.88 -1.63
CA LEU A 108 13.92 -0.78 -1.58
C LEU A 108 13.88 -0.23 -0.15
N ARG A 109 14.17 1.07 0.01
CA ARG A 109 14.15 1.71 1.33
C ARG A 109 12.72 1.66 1.89
N THR A 110 12.56 1.44 3.20
CA THR A 110 11.23 1.27 3.81
C THR A 110 10.30 2.48 3.59
N LYS A 111 10.85 3.70 3.55
CA LYS A 111 10.10 4.93 3.20
C LYS A 111 9.52 4.87 1.78
N ALA A 112 10.33 4.39 0.83
CA ALA A 112 9.94 4.20 -0.56
C ALA A 112 8.93 3.04 -0.69
N LEU A 113 9.08 1.97 0.10
CA LEU A 113 8.08 0.90 0.18
C LEU A 113 6.69 1.43 0.55
N MET A 114 6.59 2.31 1.56
CA MET A 114 5.30 2.90 1.92
C MET A 114 4.68 3.72 0.77
N LEU A 115 5.51 4.45 0.02
CA LEU A 115 5.04 5.18 -1.17
C LEU A 115 4.61 4.22 -2.28
N GLU A 116 5.36 3.16 -2.57
CA GLU A 116 4.97 2.16 -3.57
C GLU A 116 3.61 1.55 -3.25
N VAL A 117 3.37 1.15 -1.99
CA VAL A 117 2.08 0.59 -1.57
C VAL A 117 0.96 1.63 -1.67
N ALA A 118 1.25 2.90 -1.36
CA ALA A 118 0.29 3.99 -1.56
C ALA A 118 -0.04 4.21 -3.05
N LEU A 119 0.94 4.10 -3.94
CA LEU A 119 0.74 4.19 -5.39
C LEU A 119 -0.01 2.98 -5.95
N MET A 120 0.25 1.77 -5.46
CA MET A 120 -0.55 0.57 -5.77
C MET A 120 -2.00 0.78 -5.38
N LEU A 121 -2.24 1.22 -4.14
CA LEU A 121 -3.58 1.53 -3.64
C LEU A 121 -4.26 2.61 -4.51
N ALA A 122 -3.56 3.71 -4.81
CA ALA A 122 -4.07 4.79 -5.65
C ALA A 122 -4.48 4.29 -7.05
N LYS A 123 -3.63 3.50 -7.72
CA LYS A 123 -3.92 2.91 -9.04
C LYS A 123 -5.14 2.00 -8.99
N ILE A 124 -5.18 1.08 -8.02
CA ILE A 124 -6.27 0.09 -7.88
C ILE A 124 -7.60 0.79 -7.54
N LEU A 125 -7.56 1.88 -6.78
CA LEU A 125 -8.71 2.72 -6.47
C LEU A 125 -9.17 3.61 -7.63
N GLY A 126 -8.46 3.62 -8.77
CA GLY A 126 -8.82 4.40 -9.95
C GLY A 126 -8.71 5.91 -9.74
N VAL A 127 -7.76 6.38 -8.92
CA VAL A 127 -7.58 7.82 -8.71
C VAL A 127 -6.93 8.47 -9.94
N ASP A 128 -7.25 9.74 -10.19
CA ASP A 128 -6.70 10.50 -11.33
C ASP A 128 -5.30 11.03 -11.04
N GLU A 129 -5.05 11.49 -9.80
CA GLU A 129 -3.78 12.13 -9.42
C GLU A 129 -3.35 11.75 -8.00
N VAL A 130 -2.04 11.72 -7.77
CA VAL A 130 -1.46 11.53 -6.44
C VAL A 130 -0.66 12.79 -6.07
N HIS A 131 -1.01 13.42 -4.94
CA HIS A 131 -0.35 14.64 -4.47
C HIS A 131 0.33 14.39 -3.12
N GLY A 132 1.63 14.63 -3.03
CA GLY A 132 2.39 14.55 -1.78
C GLY A 132 2.60 15.92 -1.15
N ILE A 133 2.48 16.03 0.17
CA ILE A 133 2.85 17.28 0.84
C ILE A 133 4.35 17.57 0.69
N SER A 134 4.70 18.83 0.47
CA SER A 134 6.09 19.29 0.57
C SER A 134 6.53 19.39 2.03
N ASN A 135 7.85 19.46 2.23
CA ASN A 135 8.44 19.78 3.54
C ASN A 135 7.82 21.04 4.16
N LYS A 136 7.47 22.05 3.34
CA LYS A 136 6.90 23.35 3.74
C LYS A 136 5.45 23.26 4.23
N ALA A 137 4.72 22.23 3.82
CA ALA A 137 3.33 21.99 4.24
C ALA A 137 3.24 21.19 5.55
N HIS A 138 4.35 20.66 6.06
CA HIS A 138 4.34 19.83 7.25
C HIS A 138 3.82 20.62 8.47
N ILE A 139 2.91 20.03 9.25
CA ILE A 139 2.18 20.70 10.35
C ILE A 139 3.10 21.35 11.40
N TYR A 140 4.34 20.85 11.54
CA TYR A 140 5.37 21.44 12.41
C TYR A 140 5.97 22.77 11.90
N GLN A 141 5.57 23.24 10.72
CA GLN A 141 5.87 24.60 10.24
C GLN A 141 4.77 25.61 10.54
N ALA A 142 3.59 25.18 11.02
CA ALA A 142 2.56 26.10 11.48
C ALA A 142 3.06 26.86 12.73
N LEU A 143 2.83 28.18 12.75
CA LEU A 143 3.29 29.12 13.79
C LEU A 143 2.99 28.69 15.25
N ARG A 144 2.04 27.78 15.49
CA ARG A 144 1.76 27.24 16.84
C ARG A 144 2.81 26.26 17.37
N TYR A 145 3.71 25.74 16.53
CA TYR A 145 4.79 24.81 16.91
C TYR A 145 6.19 25.47 16.91
N VAL A 146 6.24 26.81 16.94
CA VAL A 146 7.49 27.56 17.06
C VAL A 146 8.11 27.28 18.43
N GLY A 147 9.10 26.39 18.45
CA GLY A 147 9.77 25.92 19.65
C GLY A 147 10.50 24.58 19.43
N SER A 148 10.50 23.74 20.47
CA SER A 148 11.38 22.57 20.67
C SER A 148 11.27 21.40 19.68
N LYS A 149 10.30 21.40 18.75
CA LYS A 149 10.08 20.29 17.78
C LYS A 149 10.52 20.57 16.35
N ARG A 150 11.05 21.76 16.04
CA ARG A 150 11.54 22.09 14.68
C ARG A 150 12.68 21.19 14.19
N LYS A 151 13.48 20.65 15.13
CA LYS A 151 14.62 19.76 14.84
C LYS A 151 14.26 18.27 14.73
N SER A 152 13.01 17.86 14.96
CA SER A 152 12.62 16.44 14.91
C SER A 152 12.06 16.00 13.55
N VAL A 153 12.10 16.87 12.54
CA VAL A 153 11.71 16.48 11.17
C VAL A 153 12.90 15.82 10.49
N THR A 154 13.01 14.51 10.64
CA THR A 154 14.06 13.66 10.04
C THR A 154 13.64 13.06 8.70
N PHE A 155 12.48 13.48 8.17
CA PHE A 155 11.94 12.99 6.90
C PHE A 155 11.90 14.12 5.88
N ASP A 156 12.75 14.01 4.85
CA ASP A 156 12.68 14.87 3.68
C ASP A 156 11.65 14.28 2.70
N TYR A 157 10.48 14.93 2.63
CA TYR A 157 9.40 14.57 1.72
C TYR A 157 9.77 14.90 0.28
N ASN A 158 10.38 16.06 0.06
CA ASN A 158 10.72 16.54 -1.27
C ASN A 158 11.68 15.56 -1.96
N ASP A 159 12.75 15.15 -1.29
CA ASP A 159 13.72 14.19 -1.82
C ASP A 159 13.04 12.88 -2.24
N LEU A 160 12.13 12.34 -1.42
CA LEU A 160 11.42 11.10 -1.77
C LEU A 160 10.51 11.29 -2.99
N TRP A 161 9.79 12.42 -3.09
CA TRP A 161 8.93 12.69 -4.23
C TRP A 161 9.75 12.88 -5.52
N GLU A 162 10.88 13.59 -5.43
CA GLU A 162 11.78 13.83 -6.55
C GLU A 162 12.46 12.53 -7.03
N GLU A 163 12.79 11.59 -6.13
CA GLU A 163 13.24 10.23 -6.49
C GLU A 163 12.22 9.48 -7.38
N TYR A 164 10.94 9.85 -7.30
CA TYR A 164 9.84 9.27 -8.08
C TYR A 164 9.47 10.10 -9.31
N GLY A 165 10.24 11.16 -9.61
CA GLY A 165 9.97 12.07 -10.73
C GLY A 165 8.75 12.96 -10.49
N ALA A 166 8.43 13.27 -9.25
CA ALA A 166 7.34 14.18 -8.92
C ALA A 166 7.65 15.62 -9.36
N GLU A 167 6.62 16.32 -9.81
CA GLU A 167 6.71 17.73 -10.20
C GLU A 167 6.19 18.62 -9.08
N VAL A 168 6.82 19.78 -8.88
CA VAL A 168 6.32 20.78 -7.92
C VAL A 168 5.01 21.35 -8.45
N LEU A 169 3.91 21.11 -7.73
CA LEU A 169 2.60 21.66 -8.10
C LEU A 169 2.42 23.08 -7.55
N ASN A 170 2.84 23.30 -6.30
CA ASN A 170 2.85 24.61 -5.64
C ASN A 170 3.74 24.56 -4.38
N LYS A 171 3.73 25.64 -3.58
CA LYS A 171 4.50 25.75 -2.33
C LYS A 171 4.26 24.60 -1.34
N TYR A 172 3.10 23.95 -1.40
CA TYR A 172 2.64 22.98 -0.43
C TYR A 172 2.61 21.54 -0.96
N PHE A 173 2.54 21.33 -2.28
CA PHE A 173 2.33 20.01 -2.86
C PHE A 173 3.25 19.70 -4.04
N TYR A 174 3.59 18.43 -4.16
CA TYR A 174 4.16 17.79 -5.34
C TYR A 174 3.11 16.91 -6.01
N LYS A 175 3.10 16.86 -7.35
CA LYS A 175 2.34 15.88 -8.13
C LYS A 175 3.23 14.67 -8.40
N ILE A 176 2.89 13.54 -7.79
CA ILE A 176 3.63 12.28 -7.92
C ILE A 176 3.01 11.49 -9.08
N PRO A 177 3.80 10.97 -10.03
CA PRO A 177 3.27 10.15 -11.12
C PRO A 177 2.67 8.84 -10.57
N LEU A 178 1.46 8.49 -11.03
CA LEU A 178 0.84 7.19 -10.70
C LEU A 178 1.70 6.00 -11.16
N HIS A 179 2.42 6.19 -12.27
CA HIS A 179 3.35 5.23 -12.85
C HIS A 179 4.76 5.83 -12.89
N PRO A 180 5.51 5.81 -11.78
CA PRO A 180 6.87 6.33 -11.74
C PRO A 180 7.77 5.62 -12.75
N LEU A 181 8.64 6.39 -13.41
CA LEU A 181 9.57 5.82 -14.37
C LEU A 181 10.51 4.83 -13.69
N ARG A 182 10.54 3.59 -14.18
CA ARG A 182 11.45 2.55 -13.69
C ARG A 182 12.80 2.67 -14.41
N LYS A 183 13.87 2.43 -13.67
CA LYS A 183 15.22 2.37 -14.24
C LYS A 183 15.37 1.06 -15.01
N ASP A 184 15.74 1.14 -16.29
CA ASP A 184 16.00 -0.04 -17.10
C ASP A 184 17.13 -0.92 -16.48
N PRO A 185 16.82 -2.15 -16.00
CA PRO A 185 17.82 -3.03 -15.42
C PRO A 185 18.92 -3.46 -16.41
N THR A 186 18.66 -3.45 -17.72
CA THR A 186 19.65 -3.87 -18.73
C THR A 186 20.86 -2.94 -18.74
N THR A 187 20.68 -1.67 -18.41
CA THR A 187 21.75 -0.65 -18.29
C THR A 187 22.65 -0.84 -17.06
N LEU A 188 22.27 -1.71 -16.13
CA LEU A 188 22.96 -1.91 -14.86
C LEU A 188 24.02 -3.03 -14.92
N LYS A 189 25.09 -2.88 -14.13
CA LYS A 189 26.06 -3.97 -13.84
C LYS A 189 25.33 -5.18 -13.23
N LYS A 190 25.83 -6.40 -13.49
CA LYS A 190 25.23 -7.71 -13.14
C LYS A 190 24.55 -7.75 -11.75
N THR A 191 25.26 -7.37 -10.69
CA THR A 191 24.73 -7.40 -9.32
C THR A 191 23.55 -6.45 -9.12
N LYS A 192 23.66 -5.20 -9.61
CA LYS A 192 22.57 -4.21 -9.54
C LYS A 192 21.40 -4.58 -10.45
N ARG A 193 21.67 -5.13 -11.65
CA ARG A 193 20.66 -5.67 -12.55
C ARG A 193 19.80 -6.72 -11.85
N ARG A 194 20.44 -7.74 -11.26
CA ARG A 194 19.73 -8.81 -10.53
C ARG A 194 18.89 -8.25 -9.39
N LEU A 195 19.41 -7.27 -8.64
CA LEU A 195 18.68 -6.62 -7.56
C LEU A 195 17.42 -5.91 -8.07
N TYR A 196 17.54 -5.14 -9.16
CA TYR A 196 16.42 -4.37 -9.73
C TYR A 196 15.37 -5.27 -10.39
N VAL A 197 15.78 -6.32 -11.11
CA VAL A 197 14.86 -7.32 -11.66
C VAL A 197 14.01 -7.93 -10.56
N LYS A 198 14.64 -8.42 -9.47
CA LYS A 198 13.90 -8.98 -8.33
C LYS A 198 13.01 -7.95 -7.65
N ARG A 199 13.48 -6.70 -7.50
CA ARG A 199 12.68 -5.61 -6.93
C ARG A 199 11.42 -5.35 -7.74
N TYR A 200 11.52 -5.28 -9.06
CA TYR A 200 10.37 -5.00 -9.91
C TYR A 200 9.39 -6.15 -9.95
N GLN A 201 9.88 -7.40 -10.00
CA GLN A 201 9.01 -8.55 -9.83
C GLN A 201 8.27 -8.50 -8.49
N TRP A 202 8.98 -8.24 -7.38
CA TRP A 202 8.36 -8.14 -6.07
C TRP A 202 7.30 -7.04 -5.97
N LEU A 203 7.51 -5.89 -6.63
CA LEU A 203 6.53 -4.80 -6.68
C LEU A 203 5.29 -5.20 -7.48
N GLU A 204 5.46 -5.87 -8.62
CA GLU A 204 4.37 -6.39 -9.44
C GLU A 204 3.54 -7.44 -8.67
N ASP A 205 4.22 -8.42 -8.06
CA ASP A 205 3.58 -9.44 -7.23
C ASP A 205 2.82 -8.82 -6.04
N SER A 206 3.40 -7.77 -5.43
CA SER A 206 2.78 -7.05 -4.31
C SER A 206 1.55 -6.26 -4.76
N GLU A 207 1.58 -5.64 -5.94
CA GLU A 207 0.42 -4.94 -6.50
C GLU A 207 -0.74 -5.91 -6.75
N GLN A 208 -0.44 -7.09 -7.29
CA GLN A 208 -1.42 -8.15 -7.47
C GLN A 208 -1.98 -8.67 -6.14
N ALA A 209 -1.13 -8.83 -5.12
CA ALA A 209 -1.58 -9.21 -3.79
C ALA A 209 -2.52 -8.15 -3.19
N VAL A 210 -2.17 -6.87 -3.31
CA VAL A 210 -3.02 -5.75 -2.86
C VAL A 210 -4.35 -5.74 -3.60
N MET A 211 -4.35 -5.94 -4.92
CA MET A 211 -5.56 -5.99 -5.74
C MET A 211 -6.49 -7.14 -5.29
N LYS A 212 -5.94 -8.34 -5.07
CA LYS A 212 -6.68 -9.51 -4.56
C LYS A 212 -7.25 -9.25 -3.17
N SER A 213 -6.47 -8.66 -2.26
CA SER A 213 -6.93 -8.28 -0.93
C SER A 213 -8.07 -7.26 -1.00
N LEU A 214 -7.94 -6.20 -1.80
CA LEU A 214 -8.99 -5.19 -1.95
C LEU A 214 -10.27 -5.75 -2.57
N CYS A 215 -10.16 -6.67 -3.53
CA CYS A 215 -11.29 -7.40 -4.10
C CYS A 215 -12.04 -8.20 -3.03
N ALA A 216 -11.33 -8.92 -2.16
CA ALA A 216 -11.93 -9.68 -1.06
C ALA A 216 -12.51 -8.80 0.07
N LEU A 217 -11.99 -7.59 0.25
CA LEU A 217 -12.39 -6.66 1.30
C LEU A 217 -13.50 -5.69 0.86
N SER A 218 -13.67 -5.48 -0.44
CA SER A 218 -14.74 -4.63 -0.96
C SER A 218 -16.11 -5.29 -0.78
N THR A 219 -17.15 -4.48 -0.70
CA THR A 219 -18.55 -4.94 -0.77
C THR A 219 -19.28 -4.35 -1.98
N ASN A 220 -18.54 -3.65 -2.84
CA ASN A 220 -19.06 -3.02 -4.04
C ASN A 220 -18.88 -3.94 -5.24
N LEU A 221 -19.99 -4.42 -5.79
CA LEU A 221 -19.98 -5.41 -6.85
C LEU A 221 -19.34 -4.89 -8.15
N ASP A 222 -19.53 -3.62 -8.49
CA ASP A 222 -18.94 -3.04 -9.70
C ASP A 222 -17.43 -2.93 -9.57
N PHE A 223 -16.94 -2.49 -8.41
CA PHE A 223 -15.51 -2.44 -8.10
C PHE A 223 -14.90 -3.85 -8.08
N ILE A 224 -15.56 -4.82 -7.43
CA ILE A 224 -15.13 -6.22 -7.39
C ILE A 224 -15.07 -6.81 -8.81
N ALA A 225 -16.08 -6.55 -9.64
CA ALA A 225 -16.12 -7.03 -11.01
C ALA A 225 -14.98 -6.43 -11.84
N HIS A 226 -14.73 -5.13 -11.69
CA HIS A 226 -13.61 -4.45 -12.33
C HIS A 226 -12.26 -5.06 -11.93
N LEU A 227 -11.99 -5.20 -10.62
CA LEU A 227 -10.74 -5.81 -10.14
C LEU A 227 -10.59 -7.26 -10.58
N THR A 228 -11.68 -8.04 -10.55
CA THR A 228 -11.66 -9.44 -11.00
C THR A 228 -11.31 -9.54 -12.48
N SER A 229 -11.77 -8.59 -13.31
CA SER A 229 -11.38 -8.51 -14.72
C SER A 229 -9.88 -8.25 -14.85
N MET A 230 -9.33 -7.31 -14.08
CA MET A 230 -7.90 -6.97 -14.14
C MET A 230 -7.02 -8.15 -13.71
N ILE A 231 -7.36 -8.82 -12.60
CA ILE A 231 -6.61 -9.99 -12.09
C ILE A 231 -6.55 -11.11 -13.14
N LYS A 232 -7.66 -11.37 -13.86
CA LYS A 232 -7.73 -12.42 -14.89
C LYS A 232 -6.91 -12.11 -16.15
N ILE A 233 -6.67 -10.83 -16.45
CA ILE A 233 -5.86 -10.42 -17.61
C ILE A 233 -4.37 -10.65 -17.33
N GLU A 234 -3.94 -10.57 -16.07
CA GLU A 234 -2.53 -10.72 -15.68
C GLU A 234 -2.11 -12.15 -15.36
N GLU A 235 -3.03 -13.09 -15.10
CA GLU A 235 -2.68 -14.51 -15.00
C GLU A 235 -2.24 -15.02 -16.39
N PRO A 236 -0.97 -15.43 -16.59
CA PRO A 236 -0.50 -15.87 -17.89
C PRO A 236 -1.28 -17.11 -18.32
N HIS A 237 -1.80 -17.09 -19.54
CA HIS A 237 -2.15 -18.31 -20.25
C HIS A 237 -0.86 -19.11 -20.48
N ILE A 238 -0.59 -20.09 -19.62
CA ILE A 238 0.48 -21.05 -19.84
C ILE A 238 -0.06 -22.09 -20.82
N GLU A 239 0.37 -22.00 -22.09
CA GLU A 239 0.28 -23.12 -23.02
C GLU A 239 1.44 -24.08 -22.72
N ASP A 240 1.12 -25.34 -22.45
CA ASP A 240 2.15 -26.38 -22.39
C ASP A 240 2.68 -26.72 -23.79
N ALA A 241 3.81 -27.43 -23.86
CA ALA A 241 4.44 -27.83 -25.11
C ALA A 241 3.59 -28.80 -25.97
N GLN A 242 2.38 -29.17 -25.52
CA GLN A 242 1.39 -29.98 -26.25
C GLN A 242 0.17 -29.18 -26.71
N GLY A 243 0.11 -27.86 -26.49
CA GLY A 243 -1.00 -27.01 -26.92
C GLY A 243 -2.25 -27.11 -26.05
N ASN A 244 -2.13 -27.65 -24.83
CA ASN A 244 -3.24 -27.65 -23.87
C ASN A 244 -3.20 -26.36 -23.03
N THR A 245 -4.30 -25.62 -23.04
CA THR A 245 -4.50 -24.48 -22.16
C THR A 245 -4.91 -24.97 -20.77
N ALA A 246 -3.98 -25.00 -19.81
CA ALA A 246 -4.33 -25.22 -18.41
C ALA A 246 -4.63 -23.86 -17.75
N LYS A 247 -5.91 -23.62 -17.40
CA LYS A 247 -6.27 -22.48 -16.55
C LYS A 247 -5.80 -22.78 -15.13
N VAL A 248 -4.75 -22.10 -14.66
CA VAL A 248 -4.46 -22.01 -13.22
C VAL A 248 -5.55 -21.14 -12.60
N THR A 249 -6.70 -21.75 -12.30
CA THR A 249 -7.82 -21.04 -11.68
C THR A 249 -7.52 -20.92 -10.20
N THR A 250 -6.95 -19.79 -9.76
CA THR A 250 -7.03 -19.43 -8.35
C THR A 250 -8.46 -18.95 -8.09
N SER A 251 -9.36 -19.89 -7.81
CA SER A 251 -10.74 -19.55 -7.45
C SER A 251 -10.75 -18.82 -6.10
N ILE A 252 -10.90 -17.50 -6.15
CA ILE A 252 -11.27 -16.70 -4.98
C ILE A 252 -12.72 -17.08 -4.65
N ASN A 253 -12.92 -17.99 -3.69
CA ASN A 253 -14.25 -18.23 -3.12
C ASN A 253 -14.66 -17.00 -2.31
N VAL A 254 -15.33 -16.04 -2.96
CA VAL A 254 -16.01 -14.95 -2.26
C VAL A 254 -17.27 -15.55 -1.62
N SER A 255 -17.14 -16.08 -0.40
CA SER A 255 -18.30 -16.47 0.40
C SER A 255 -19.00 -15.20 0.90
N VAL A 256 -20.02 -14.76 0.19
CA VAL A 256 -20.99 -13.79 0.72
C VAL A 256 -21.89 -14.56 1.69
N THR A 257 -21.57 -14.52 2.99
CA THR A 257 -22.47 -15.07 4.01
C THR A 257 -23.52 -14.03 4.40
N PRO A 258 -24.83 -14.33 4.25
CA PRO A 258 -25.87 -13.58 4.94
C PRO A 258 -25.72 -13.86 6.44
N ASN A 259 -25.84 -12.83 7.27
CA ASN A 259 -25.88 -12.86 8.74
C ASN A 259 -26.38 -14.18 9.35
N MET A 260 -25.62 -14.77 10.29
CA MET A 260 -26.08 -15.23 11.62
C MET A 260 -25.01 -16.07 12.36
N VAL A 261 -24.64 -15.58 13.55
CA VAL A 261 -24.42 -16.29 14.82
C VAL A 261 -23.80 -17.71 14.82
N LYS A 262 -22.63 -17.79 15.50
CA LYS A 262 -21.98 -18.94 16.20
C LYS A 262 -21.18 -20.00 15.40
N LYS A 263 -19.91 -20.09 15.82
CA LYS A 263 -19.01 -21.26 16.03
C LYS A 263 -18.55 -22.11 14.84
N ASP A 264 -17.22 -22.19 14.77
CA ASP A 264 -16.36 -23.35 14.47
C ASP A 264 -15.90 -23.67 13.02
N ILE A 265 -14.56 -23.68 12.92
CA ILE A 265 -13.64 -24.54 12.13
C ILE A 265 -13.56 -24.33 10.61
N ILE A 266 -12.46 -23.70 10.18
CA ILE A 266 -11.94 -23.76 8.81
C ILE A 266 -11.20 -25.09 8.63
N LYS A 267 -11.69 -25.96 7.74
CA LYS A 267 -10.91 -27.07 7.15
C LYS A 267 -10.43 -26.65 5.77
N MET A 268 -9.11 -26.64 5.57
CA MET A 268 -8.53 -26.62 4.23
C MET A 268 -8.57 -28.04 3.65
N SER A 269 -9.00 -28.17 2.39
CA SER A 269 -8.78 -29.39 1.60
C SER A 269 -8.30 -29.00 0.23
N THR A 270 -7.09 -29.45 -0.10
CA THR A 270 -6.50 -29.38 -1.43
C THR A 270 -7.10 -30.53 -2.26
N LYS A 271 -7.77 -30.23 -3.37
CA LYS A 271 -7.96 -31.20 -4.44
C LYS A 271 -7.03 -30.83 -5.57
N VAL A 272 -6.17 -31.80 -5.92
CA VAL A 272 -5.42 -31.79 -7.17
C VAL A 272 -6.37 -32.36 -8.22
N ALA A 273 -6.57 -31.62 -9.31
CA ALA A 273 -7.16 -32.13 -10.54
C ALA A 273 -6.03 -32.31 -11.55
#